data_AF-A0AAV5M9X7-F1
#
_entry.id   AF-A0AAV5M9X7-F1
#
_cell.length_a   1.000
_cell.length_b   1.000
_cell.length_c   1.000
_cell.angle_alpha   90.00
_cell.angle_beta   90.00
_cell.angle_gamma   90.00
#
_symmetry.space_group_name_H-M   'P 1'
#
loop_
_entity.id
_entity.type
_entity.pdbx_description
1 polymer ?
#
loop_
_entity_poly.entity_id
_entity_poly.type
_entity_poly.pdbx_seq_one_letter_code
_entity_poly.pdbx_strand_id
1 'polypeptide(L)'
;MNGSNQISVPILDGKNYNRWHVQMRVLFDYHELLGVVETGVAELAENANDAQKHAHRESKKKDKKALYFIHQGLGMPFIGHVELTLFYLMFSDTKHGASGMQGNREPP
;
A
#
# COMPACT_ATOMS: atom_id res chain seq x y z
N MET A 1 1.12 25.32 21.18
CA MET A 1 0.11 25.02 20.15
C MET A 1 0.21 23.53 19.84
N ASN A 2 -0.68 22.70 20.40
CA ASN A 2 -0.71 21.26 20.11
C ASN A 2 -1.41 21.06 18.77
N GLY A 3 -0.67 21.21 17.68
CA GLY A 3 -1.12 20.83 16.35
C GLY A 3 -1.15 19.32 16.24
N SER A 4 -2.16 18.67 16.82
CA SER A 4 -2.53 17.33 16.37
C SER A 4 -2.97 17.47 14.92
N ASN A 5 -2.06 17.20 13.98
CA ASN A 5 -2.39 17.03 12.57
C ASN A 5 -3.28 15.77 12.48
N GLN A 6 -4.57 15.92 12.81
CA GLN A 6 -5.56 14.90 12.57
C GLN A 6 -5.71 14.79 11.06
N ILE A 7 -5.12 13.73 10.51
CA ILE A 7 -5.22 13.38 9.11
C ILE A 7 -6.69 13.07 8.85
N SER A 8 -7.36 13.89 8.06
CA SER A 8 -8.76 13.66 7.67
C SER A 8 -8.79 12.59 6.59
N VAL A 9 -9.06 11.35 7.02
CA VAL A 9 -9.21 10.22 6.11
C VAL A 9 -10.65 10.22 5.56
N PRO A 10 -10.85 10.21 4.23
CA PRO A 10 -12.18 10.18 3.65
C PRO A 10 -12.87 8.83 3.96
N ILE A 11 -14.10 8.88 4.47
CA ILE A 11 -14.90 7.68 4.77
C ILE A 11 -15.74 7.29 3.56
N LEU A 12 -15.75 6.01 3.21
CA LEU A 12 -16.55 5.44 2.15
C LEU A 12 -18.00 5.35 2.62
N ASP A 13 -18.85 6.18 2.02
CA ASP A 13 -20.29 6.27 2.32
C ASP A 13 -21.14 5.22 1.58
N GLY A 14 -20.49 4.30 0.85
CA GLY A 14 -21.12 3.27 0.03
C GLY A 14 -21.76 3.76 -1.27
N LYS A 15 -21.80 5.09 -1.52
CA LYS A 15 -22.46 5.67 -2.70
C LYS A 15 -21.48 6.27 -3.70
N ASN A 16 -20.35 6.78 -3.21
CA ASN A 16 -19.42 7.56 -4.03
C ASN A 16 -18.01 6.96 -4.02
N TYR A 17 -17.87 5.70 -4.44
CA TYR A 17 -16.57 5.03 -4.53
C TYR A 17 -15.54 5.82 -5.36
N ASN A 18 -15.93 6.36 -6.52
CA ASN A 18 -15.01 7.13 -7.36
C ASN A 18 -14.45 8.37 -6.62
N ARG A 19 -15.32 9.10 -5.90
CA ARG A 19 -14.90 10.26 -5.11
C ARG A 19 -13.97 9.85 -3.97
N TRP A 20 -14.34 8.79 -3.23
CA TRP A 20 -13.52 8.24 -2.16
C TRP A 20 -12.14 7.78 -2.67
N HIS A 21 -12.12 7.07 -3.80
CA HIS A 21 -10.90 6.58 -4.44
C HIS A 21 -9.96 7.72 -4.83
N VAL A 22 -10.48 8.79 -5.46
CA VAL A 22 -9.68 9.97 -5.80
C VAL A 22 -9.13 10.64 -4.54
N GLN A 23 -9.94 10.80 -3.49
CA GLN A 23 -9.50 11.39 -2.23
C GLN A 23 -8.43 10.54 -1.51
N MET A 24 -8.60 9.23 -1.48
CA MET A 24 -7.62 8.29 -0.93
C MET A 24 -6.30 8.33 -1.71
N ARG A 25 -6.37 8.43 -3.05
CA ARG A 25 -5.17 8.55 -3.89
C ARG A 25 -4.39 9.83 -3.59
N VAL A 26 -5.08 10.97 -3.47
CA VAL A 26 -4.47 12.25 -3.07
C VAL A 26 -3.86 12.15 -1.67
N LEU A 27 -4.53 11.49 -0.73
CA LEU A 27 -4.01 11.27 0.62
C LEU A 27 -2.73 10.42 0.62
N PHE A 28 -2.68 9.36 -0.19
CA PHE A 28 -1.48 8.55 -0.32
C PHE A 28 -0.32 9.29 -0.96
N ASP A 29 -0.59 10.09 -1.99
CA ASP A 29 0.42 10.90 -2.65
C ASP A 29 1.02 11.94 -1.69
N TYR A 30 0.15 12.64 -0.94
CA TYR A 30 0.56 13.62 0.08
C TYR A 30 1.43 13.01 1.19
N HIS A 31 1.22 11.74 1.53
CA HIS A 31 2.01 11.04 2.53
C HIS A 31 3.17 10.21 1.95
N GLU A 32 3.47 10.37 0.65
CA GLU A 32 4.50 9.60 -0.08
C GLU A 32 4.32 8.08 0.05
N LEU A 33 3.06 7.64 0.11
CA LEU A 33 2.64 6.25 0.23
C LEU A 33 2.24 5.66 -1.12
N LEU A 34 1.92 6.50 -2.11
CA LEU A 34 1.39 6.05 -3.40
C LEU A 34 2.29 5.02 -4.08
N GLY A 35 3.60 5.23 -4.09
CA GLY A 35 4.54 4.25 -4.66
C GLY A 35 4.54 2.90 -3.95
N VAL A 36 4.36 2.88 -2.62
CA VAL A 36 4.27 1.61 -1.87
C VAL A 36 2.90 0.95 -2.09
N VAL A 37 1.84 1.74 -2.20
CA VAL A 37 0.48 1.25 -2.48
C VAL A 37 0.41 0.64 -3.89
N GLU A 38 0.96 1.31 -4.91
CA GLU A 38 0.93 0.89 -6.31
C GLU A 38 1.96 -0.20 -6.63
N THR A 39 3.21 -0.08 -6.16
CA THR A 39 4.30 -1.03 -6.48
C THR A 39 4.49 -2.11 -5.42
N GLY A 40 4.09 -1.85 -4.17
CA GLY A 40 4.26 -2.79 -3.06
C GLY A 40 5.63 -2.66 -2.42
N VAL A 41 5.86 -3.43 -1.35
CA VAL A 41 7.19 -3.54 -0.75
C VAL A 41 7.88 -4.77 -1.31
N ALA A 42 8.92 -4.56 -2.11
CA ALA A 42 9.75 -5.64 -2.64
C ALA A 42 10.38 -6.46 -1.50
N GLU A 43 10.50 -7.78 -1.73
CA GLU A 43 11.21 -8.66 -0.82
C GLU A 43 12.68 -8.26 -0.70
N LEU A 44 13.22 -8.40 0.51
CA LEU A 44 14.60 -8.08 0.77
C LEU A 44 15.48 -9.28 0.39
N ALA A 45 16.47 -9.07 -0.48
CA ALA A 45 17.44 -10.10 -0.84
C ALA A 45 18.23 -10.59 0.38
N GLU A 46 18.59 -11.88 0.39
CA GLU A 46 19.29 -12.53 1.51
C GLU A 46 20.66 -11.88 1.82
N ASN A 47 21.34 -11.38 0.79
CA ASN A 47 22.62 -10.67 0.88
C ASN A 47 22.49 -9.13 0.90
N ALA A 48 21.31 -8.60 1.24
CA ALA A 48 21.09 -7.16 1.24
C ALA A 48 22.03 -6.42 2.21
N ASN A 49 22.62 -5.33 1.74
CA ASN A 49 23.44 -4.46 2.57
C ASN A 49 22.58 -3.65 3.56
N ASP A 50 23.24 -2.95 4.49
CA ASP A 50 22.55 -2.23 5.55
C ASP A 50 21.69 -1.06 5.04
N ALA A 51 22.09 -0.41 3.95
CA ALA A 51 21.29 0.64 3.30
C ALA A 51 20.02 0.06 2.66
N GLN A 52 20.10 -1.12 2.02
CA GLN A 52 18.94 -1.83 1.46
C GLN A 52 17.99 -2.31 2.56
N LYS A 53 18.53 -2.83 3.68
CA LYS A 53 17.75 -3.19 4.87
C LYS A 53 17.02 -1.99 5.45
N HIS A 54 17.69 -0.84 5.54
CA HIS A 54 17.09 0.40 6.02
C HIS A 54 15.95 0.88 5.10
N ALA A 55 16.20 0.96 3.79
CA ALA A 55 15.18 1.34 2.82
C ALA A 55 13.96 0.40 2.86
N HIS A 56 14.17 -0.91 2.97
CA HIS A 56 13.09 -1.88 3.09
C HIS A 56 12.26 -1.70 4.37
N ARG A 57 12.90 -1.37 5.51
CA ARG A 57 12.19 -1.04 6.76
C ARG A 57 11.31 0.21 6.61
N GLU A 58 11.80 1.25 5.94
CA GLU A 58 11.03 2.47 5.68
C GLU A 58 9.84 2.18 4.74
N SER A 59 10.03 1.40 3.68
CA SER A 59 8.94 0.97 2.81
C SER A 59 7.88 0.15 3.56
N LYS A 60 8.27 -0.75 4.46
CA LYS A 60 7.33 -1.48 5.34
C LYS A 60 6.55 -0.56 6.29
N LYS A 61 7.16 0.52 6.79
CA LYS A 61 6.45 1.49 7.62
C LYS A 61 5.40 2.25 6.79
N LYS A 62 5.76 2.67 5.59
CA LYS A 62 4.85 3.32 4.63
C LYS A 62 3.67 2.41 4.27
N ASP A 63 3.93 1.14 4.01
CA ASP A 63 2.89 0.14 3.72
C ASP A 63 1.87 0.02 4.84
N LYS A 64 2.33 -0.17 6.09
CA LYS A 64 1.46 -0.21 7.27
C LYS A 64 0.66 1.07 7.47
N LYS A 65 1.27 2.23 7.18
CA LYS A 65 0.58 3.52 7.26
C LYS A 65 -0.51 3.64 6.20
N ALA A 66 -0.25 3.15 4.99
CA ALA A 66 -1.26 3.13 3.94
C ALA A 66 -2.45 2.25 4.31
N LEU A 67 -2.18 1.04 4.82
CA LEU A 67 -3.20 0.13 5.33
C LEU A 67 -4.05 0.77 6.43
N TYR A 68 -3.43 1.52 7.34
CA TYR A 68 -4.15 2.24 8.37
C TYR A 68 -5.14 3.27 7.77
N PHE A 69 -4.73 4.04 6.75
CA PHE A 69 -5.65 4.96 6.10
C PHE A 69 -6.78 4.26 5.35
N ILE A 70 -6.51 3.14 4.67
CA ILE A 70 -7.57 2.35 4.02
C ILE A 70 -8.58 1.90 5.08
N HIS A 71 -8.08 1.35 6.18
CA HIS A 71 -8.91 0.87 7.28
C HIS A 71 -9.79 1.97 7.86
N GLN A 72 -9.22 3.16 8.11
CA GLN A 72 -9.99 4.32 8.56
C GLN A 72 -11.02 4.73 7.51
N GLY A 73 -10.63 4.73 6.23
CA GLY A 73 -11.46 5.20 5.13
C GLY A 73 -12.62 4.28 4.76
N LEU A 74 -12.61 3.00 5.14
CA LEU A 74 -13.74 2.10 4.87
C LEU A 74 -14.89 2.23 5.90
N GLY A 75 -14.65 2.90 7.03
CA GLY A 75 -15.61 3.00 8.13
C GLY A 75 -15.73 1.68 8.92
N MET A 76 -15.49 1.71 10.24
CA MET A 76 -15.75 0.55 11.11
C MET A 76 -17.26 0.29 11.17
N PRO A 77 -17.75 -0.88 10.70
CA PRO A 77 -17.83 -2.04 11.59
C PRO A 77 -17.73 -3.44 10.91
N PHE A 78 -16.89 -3.63 9.88
CA PHE A 78 -16.80 -4.94 9.19
C PHE A 78 -15.37 -5.43 9.00
N ILE A 79 -14.60 -5.64 10.08
CA ILE A 79 -13.32 -6.34 9.95
C ILE A 79 -13.16 -7.33 11.10
N GLY A 80 -13.61 -8.56 10.85
CA GLY A 80 -12.92 -9.73 11.38
C GLY A 80 -11.57 -9.87 10.67
N HIS A 81 -10.59 -10.48 11.33
CA HIS A 81 -9.19 -10.68 10.89
C HIS A 81 -9.02 -11.29 9.47
N VAL A 82 -10.11 -11.79 8.87
CA VAL A 82 -10.16 -12.45 7.56
C VAL A 82 -10.42 -11.49 6.38
N GLU A 83 -11.12 -10.37 6.58
CA GLU A 83 -11.47 -9.43 5.49
C GLU A 83 -10.32 -8.49 5.12
N LEU A 84 -9.46 -8.12 6.07
CA LEU A 84 -8.23 -7.36 5.77
C LEU A 84 -7.28 -8.17 4.88
N THR A 85 -7.25 -9.49 5.03
CA THR A 85 -6.45 -10.40 4.19
C THR A 85 -7.02 -10.47 2.78
N LEU A 86 -8.34 -10.56 2.63
CA LEU A 86 -9.02 -10.51 1.32
C LEU A 86 -8.84 -9.16 0.63
N PHE A 87 -8.85 -8.04 1.37
CA PHE A 87 -8.62 -6.73 0.78
C PHE A 87 -7.14 -6.49 0.44
N TYR A 88 -6.21 -7.00 1.26
CA TYR A 88 -4.77 -7.04 0.92
C TYR A 88 -4.55 -7.83 -0.37
N LEU A 89 -5.26 -8.95 -0.56
CA LEU A 89 -5.23 -9.73 -1.80
C LEU A 89 -5.84 -8.95 -2.99
N MET A 90 -7.02 -8.33 -2.85
CA MET A 90 -7.65 -7.53 -3.91
C MET A 90 -6.79 -6.34 -4.36
N PHE A 91 -6.02 -5.73 -3.45
CA PHE A 91 -5.08 -4.67 -3.79
C PHE A 91 -3.73 -5.22 -4.30
N SER A 92 -3.34 -6.43 -3.86
CA SER A 92 -2.12 -7.13 -4.29
C SER A 92 -2.27 -7.91 -5.60
N ASP A 93 -3.47 -8.19 -6.09
CA ASP A 93 -3.67 -8.86 -7.38
C ASP A 93 -3.27 -7.97 -8.57
N THR A 94 -3.16 -6.66 -8.36
CA THR A 94 -2.51 -5.74 -9.32
C THR A 94 -1.00 -6.02 -9.46
N LYS A 95 -0.39 -6.83 -8.58
CA LYS A 95 1.07 -7.06 -8.51
C LYS A 95 1.57 -8.23 -9.36
N HIS A 96 0.72 -9.17 -9.76
CA HIS A 96 1.16 -10.39 -10.47
C HIS A 96 1.07 -10.32 -12.00
N GLY A 97 0.69 -9.17 -12.57
CA GLY A 97 0.56 -9.00 -14.02
C GLY A 97 1.85 -8.73 -14.82
N ALA A 98 3.02 -8.61 -14.20
CA ALA A 98 4.22 -8.12 -14.90
C ALA A 98 5.56 -8.77 -14.51
N SER A 99 5.58 -10.01 -14.01
CA SER A 99 6.83 -10.76 -13.85
C SER A 99 6.73 -12.13 -14.50
N GLY A 100 6.81 -12.11 -15.83
CA GLY A 100 6.83 -13.31 -16.64
C GLY A 100 7.07 -12.90 -18.07
N MET A 101 8.34 -12.70 -18.43
CA MET A 101 8.97 -12.90 -19.75
C MET A 101 10.22 -12.02 -19.86
N GLN A 102 11.34 -12.47 -19.31
CA GLN A 102 12.63 -12.20 -19.96
C GLN A 102 13.53 -13.42 -19.80
N GLY A 103 13.32 -14.39 -20.69
CA GLY A 103 14.28 -15.46 -20.90
C GLY A 103 15.48 -14.89 -21.65
N ASN A 104 16.63 -14.83 -20.99
CA ASN A 104 17.90 -14.71 -21.69
C ASN A 104 18.47 -16.11 -21.91
N ARG A 105 18.37 -16.56 -23.16
CA ARG A 105 19.20 -17.64 -23.70
C ARG A 105 20.64 -17.12 -23.76
N GLU A 106 21.54 -17.74 -23.01
CA GLU A 106 22.98 -17.60 -23.22
C GLU A 106 23.37 -18.25 -24.56
N PRO A 107 24.17 -17.58 -25.42
CA PRO A 107 24.69 -18.21 -26.63
C PRO A 107 26.00 -18.97 -26.34
N PRO A 108 26.28 -20.08 -27.06
CA PRO A 108 27.61 -20.67 -27.13
C PRO A 108 28.57 -19.83 -27.98
#